data_AF-A0A2T2VTC8-F1
#
_entry.id   AF-A0A2T2VTC8-F1
#
_cell.length_a   1.000
_cell.length_b   1.000
_cell.length_c   1.000
_cell.angle_alpha   90.00
_cell.angle_beta   90.00
_cell.angle_gamma   90.00
#
_symmetry.space_group_name_H-M   'P 1'
#
loop_
_entity.id
_entity.type
_entity.pdbx_description
1 polymer ?
#
loop_
_entity_poly.entity_id
_entity_poly.type
_entity_poly.pdbx_seq_one_letter_code
_entity_poly.pdbx_strand_id
1 'polypeptide(L)'
;MKKTKNRLMKKSIFLLVMNLLSINLAAQVYTFSSESDGQSITHKILKDSNYLIETQYETDSKTFVSTRGGFYESKGEGVQIYFEFNSNYAVDSLKSISLESSTWKLTSLAEQNHSGKWLMGGRVRDGVEKRRNTNGARKTLKFLLDGHFQWTAFNTETFKFHGSGGGTYTAQEGDYIETITYFSRDNSRVGAVLPFRYDLKGMDWHHQGINSKGKPLHEIWTKRGN
;
A
#
# COMPACT_ATOMS: atom_id res chain seq x y z
N MET A 1 27.65 -52.03 -58.76
CA MET A 1 27.39 -52.16 -57.31
C MET A 1 27.07 -50.78 -56.73
N LYS A 2 25.78 -50.38 -56.66
CA LYS A 2 25.34 -49.08 -56.15
C LYS A 2 25.27 -49.12 -54.62
N LYS A 3 26.03 -48.28 -53.92
CA LYS A 3 25.87 -48.04 -52.47
C LYS A 3 24.94 -46.85 -52.25
N THR A 4 23.75 -47.11 -51.71
CA THR A 4 22.77 -46.10 -51.30
C THR A 4 23.22 -45.46 -49.99
N LYS A 5 23.52 -44.15 -50.00
CA LYS A 5 23.77 -43.37 -48.77
C LYS A 5 22.41 -42.90 -48.21
N ASN A 6 21.96 -43.52 -47.12
CA ASN A 6 20.86 -42.99 -46.31
C ASN A 6 21.33 -41.70 -45.61
N ARG A 7 20.74 -40.57 -45.96
CA ARG A 7 20.99 -39.28 -45.31
C ARG A 7 19.97 -39.12 -44.18
N LEU A 8 20.43 -39.34 -42.94
CA LEU A 8 19.64 -39.10 -41.73
C LEU A 8 19.30 -37.60 -41.64
N MET A 9 18.02 -37.24 -41.74
CA MET A 9 17.54 -35.89 -41.45
C MET A 9 17.62 -35.65 -39.94
N LYS A 10 18.53 -34.77 -39.50
CA LYS A 10 18.52 -34.22 -38.15
C LYS A 10 17.25 -33.37 -37.99
N LYS A 11 16.28 -33.84 -37.23
CA LYS A 11 15.15 -33.01 -36.76
C LYS A 11 15.71 -32.01 -35.75
N SER A 12 15.95 -30.77 -36.17
CA SER A 12 16.20 -29.67 -35.23
C SER A 12 14.90 -29.40 -34.48
N ILE A 13 14.83 -29.83 -33.22
CA ILE A 13 13.78 -29.44 -32.29
C ILE A 13 14.09 -27.99 -31.91
N PHE A 14 13.34 -27.05 -32.49
CA PHE A 14 13.37 -25.65 -32.08
C PHE A 14 12.60 -25.54 -30.76
N LEU A 15 13.33 -25.49 -29.64
CA LEU A 15 12.74 -25.25 -28.33
C LEU A 15 12.35 -23.77 -28.25
N LEU A 16 11.08 -23.46 -28.51
CA LEU A 16 10.52 -22.13 -28.31
C LEU A 16 10.43 -21.88 -26.79
N VAL A 17 11.46 -21.25 -26.22
CA VAL A 17 11.41 -20.72 -24.85
C VAL A 17 10.43 -19.54 -24.86
N MET A 18 9.15 -19.81 -24.61
CA MET A 18 8.21 -18.75 -24.23
C MET A 18 8.68 -18.20 -22.90
N ASN A 19 9.39 -17.07 -22.95
CA ASN A 19 9.48 -16.18 -21.82
C ASN A 19 8.05 -15.73 -21.51
N LEU A 20 7.41 -16.39 -20.55
CA LEU A 20 6.27 -15.84 -19.84
C LEU A 20 6.79 -14.59 -19.13
N LEU A 21 6.80 -13.45 -19.83
CA LEU A 21 6.64 -12.18 -19.15
C LEU A 21 5.28 -12.26 -18.49
N SER A 22 5.25 -12.77 -17.26
CA SER A 22 4.19 -12.46 -16.32
C SER A 22 4.08 -10.96 -16.36
N ILE A 23 3.02 -10.43 -16.97
CA ILE A 23 2.65 -9.04 -16.81
C ILE A 23 2.34 -8.93 -15.33
N ASN A 24 3.37 -8.65 -14.53
CA ASN A 24 3.16 -8.22 -13.16
C ASN A 24 2.27 -7.00 -13.33
N LEU A 25 1.02 -7.11 -12.90
CA LEU A 25 0.16 -5.95 -12.63
C LEU A 25 0.96 -5.14 -11.62
N ALA A 26 1.80 -4.23 -12.15
CA ALA A 26 2.81 -3.57 -11.36
C ALA A 26 2.09 -2.81 -10.26
N ALA A 27 2.63 -2.91 -9.05
CA ALA A 27 2.15 -2.10 -7.97
C ALA A 27 2.33 -0.64 -8.40
N GLN A 28 1.24 0.12 -8.40
CA GLN A 28 1.16 1.47 -8.93
C GLN A 28 0.31 2.36 -8.01
N VAL A 29 0.57 3.65 -8.10
CA VAL A 29 -0.23 4.69 -7.43
C VAL A 29 -0.95 5.51 -8.47
N TYR A 30 -2.24 5.75 -8.24
CA TYR A 30 -3.06 6.57 -9.13
C TYR A 30 -3.77 7.68 -8.37
N THR A 31 -4.17 8.71 -9.10
CA THR A 31 -5.10 9.72 -8.61
C THR A 31 -6.19 10.04 -9.61
N PHE A 32 -7.35 10.45 -9.11
CA PHE A 32 -8.40 11.13 -9.86
C PHE A 32 -9.09 12.13 -8.94
N SER A 33 -9.97 12.97 -9.49
CA SER A 33 -10.67 14.00 -8.75
C SER A 33 -12.18 13.86 -8.90
N SER A 34 -12.91 14.27 -7.88
CA SER A 34 -14.36 14.46 -7.92
C SER A 34 -14.72 15.78 -7.25
N GLU A 35 -16.00 16.12 -7.22
CA GLU A 35 -16.53 17.26 -6.45
C GLU A 35 -17.59 16.76 -5.47
N SER A 36 -17.58 17.30 -4.26
CA SER A 36 -18.56 17.05 -3.22
C SER A 36 -18.82 18.34 -2.45
N ASP A 37 -20.09 18.74 -2.32
CA ASP A 37 -20.49 19.98 -1.61
C ASP A 37 -19.70 21.23 -2.03
N GLY A 38 -19.45 21.37 -3.34
CA GLY A 38 -18.68 22.48 -3.91
C GLY A 38 -17.18 22.44 -3.65
N GLN A 39 -16.66 21.35 -3.08
CA GLN A 39 -15.23 21.15 -2.82
C GLN A 39 -14.65 20.10 -3.77
N SER A 40 -13.47 20.39 -4.32
CA SER A 40 -12.71 19.41 -5.08
C SER A 40 -12.13 18.35 -4.13
N ILE A 41 -12.34 17.08 -4.45
CA ILE A 41 -11.83 15.94 -3.68
C ILE A 41 -10.78 15.22 -4.52
N THR A 42 -9.61 14.99 -3.93
CA THR A 42 -8.59 14.11 -4.49
C THR A 42 -8.82 12.69 -4.00
N HIS A 43 -8.88 11.74 -4.93
CA HIS A 43 -8.88 10.32 -4.66
C HIS A 43 -7.50 9.77 -4.97
N LYS A 44 -6.87 9.14 -3.98
CA LYS A 44 -5.57 8.48 -4.12
C LYS A 44 -5.74 6.98 -3.99
N ILE A 45 -5.22 6.25 -4.97
CA ILE A 45 -5.27 4.79 -5.06
C ILE A 45 -3.86 4.23 -4.89
N LEU A 46 -3.63 3.44 -3.84
CA LEU A 46 -2.45 2.56 -3.72
C LEU A 46 -2.90 1.15 -4.08
N LYS A 47 -2.35 0.57 -5.14
CA LYS A 47 -2.79 -0.73 -5.67
C LYS A 47 -1.58 -1.61 -5.96
N ASP A 48 -1.55 -2.83 -5.42
CA ASP A 48 -0.64 -3.88 -5.86
C ASP A 48 -1.38 -5.01 -6.59
N SER A 49 -0.79 -6.20 -6.65
CA SER A 49 -1.34 -7.32 -7.40
C SER A 49 -2.69 -7.82 -6.88
N ASN A 50 -3.00 -7.65 -5.59
CA ASN A 50 -4.23 -8.18 -5.00
C ASN A 50 -4.90 -7.27 -3.97
N TYR A 51 -4.27 -6.15 -3.60
CA TYR A 51 -4.76 -5.25 -2.57
C TYR A 51 -4.82 -3.82 -3.06
N LEU A 52 -5.85 -3.10 -2.63
CA LEU A 52 -6.08 -1.70 -2.98
C LEU A 52 -6.54 -0.89 -1.77
N ILE A 53 -6.01 0.33 -1.65
CA ILE A 53 -6.52 1.35 -0.72
C ILE A 53 -6.88 2.60 -1.52
N GLU A 54 -8.12 3.06 -1.35
CA GLU A 54 -8.56 4.39 -1.74
C GLU A 54 -8.54 5.30 -0.51
N THR A 55 -8.00 6.51 -0.69
CA THR A 55 -8.11 7.58 0.29
C THR A 55 -8.55 8.87 -0.38
N GLN A 56 -9.52 9.52 0.25
CA GLN A 56 -10.12 10.76 -0.19
C GLN A 56 -9.74 11.88 0.77
N TYR A 57 -9.36 13.02 0.22
CA TYR A 57 -9.12 14.24 0.96
C TYR A 57 -9.46 15.45 0.08
N GLU A 58 -9.85 16.56 0.70
CA GLU A 58 -10.07 17.83 0.01
C GLU A 58 -8.78 18.26 -0.74
N THR A 59 -8.90 18.62 -2.01
CA THR A 59 -7.76 18.87 -2.88
C THR A 59 -6.89 20.03 -2.38
N ASP A 60 -7.49 21.10 -1.87
CA ASP A 60 -6.74 22.30 -1.49
C ASP A 60 -6.25 22.24 -0.04
N SER A 61 -7.17 22.02 0.90
CA SER A 61 -6.88 21.99 2.35
C SER A 61 -6.19 20.71 2.82
N LYS A 62 -6.25 19.64 2.01
CA LYS A 62 -5.85 18.27 2.35
C LYS A 62 -6.58 17.66 3.54
N THR A 63 -7.71 18.24 3.93
CA THR A 63 -8.59 17.69 4.96
C THR A 63 -8.98 16.27 4.59
N PHE A 64 -8.71 15.32 5.48
CA PHE A 64 -9.09 13.93 5.29
C PHE A 64 -10.61 13.78 5.21
N VAL A 65 -11.10 13.07 4.19
CA VAL A 65 -12.52 12.78 3.99
C VAL A 65 -12.83 11.33 4.35
N SER A 66 -12.19 10.37 3.68
CA SER A 66 -12.45 8.94 3.92
C SER A 66 -11.29 8.05 3.48
N THR A 67 -11.25 6.81 3.98
CA THR A 67 -10.40 5.77 3.40
C THR A 67 -11.06 4.40 3.52
N ARG A 68 -10.89 3.60 2.47
CA ARG A 68 -11.41 2.24 2.39
C ARG A 68 -10.45 1.39 1.58
N GLY A 69 -10.35 0.12 1.91
CA GLY A 69 -9.38 -0.74 1.25
C GLY A 69 -9.52 -2.18 1.63
N GLY A 70 -8.96 -3.03 0.79
CA GLY A 70 -9.13 -4.47 0.89
C GLY A 70 -8.60 -5.18 -0.34
N PHE A 71 -8.98 -6.45 -0.46
CA PHE A 71 -8.65 -7.26 -1.63
C PHE A 71 -9.51 -6.85 -2.81
N TYR A 72 -9.03 -7.03 -4.04
CA TYR A 72 -9.81 -6.69 -5.22
C TYR A 72 -9.72 -7.73 -6.33
N GLU A 73 -10.72 -7.69 -7.21
CA GLU A 73 -10.75 -8.41 -8.48
C GLU A 73 -10.92 -7.40 -9.61
N SER A 74 -10.21 -7.59 -10.72
CA SER A 74 -10.45 -6.81 -11.95
C SER A 74 -11.79 -7.21 -12.57
N LYS A 75 -12.63 -6.24 -12.92
CA LYS A 75 -13.91 -6.45 -13.61
C LYS A 75 -14.06 -5.44 -14.75
N GLY A 76 -13.86 -5.89 -16.00
CA GLY A 76 -13.91 -5.00 -17.16
C GLY A 76 -12.90 -3.86 -17.05
N GLU A 77 -13.37 -2.62 -17.18
CA GLU A 77 -12.57 -1.39 -17.02
C GLU A 77 -12.44 -0.91 -15.56
N GLY A 78 -12.99 -1.68 -14.61
CA GLY A 78 -13.01 -1.34 -13.20
C GLY A 78 -12.39 -2.39 -12.28
N VAL A 79 -12.52 -2.14 -10.99
CA VAL A 79 -12.13 -3.05 -9.91
C VAL A 79 -13.29 -3.24 -8.94
N GLN A 80 -13.54 -4.49 -8.55
CA GLN A 80 -14.38 -4.82 -7.42
C GLN A 80 -13.50 -4.96 -6.19
N ILE A 81 -13.70 -4.10 -5.19
CA ILE A 81 -12.95 -4.13 -3.94
C ILE A 81 -13.83 -4.75 -2.86
N TYR A 82 -13.26 -5.68 -2.09
CA TYR A 82 -13.83 -6.31 -0.90
C TYR A 82 -13.08 -5.77 0.32
N PHE A 83 -13.73 -4.89 1.06
CA PHE A 83 -13.10 -4.11 2.11
C PHE A 83 -12.67 -4.98 3.30
N GLU A 84 -11.43 -4.81 3.72
CA GLU A 84 -11.00 -5.14 5.09
C GLU A 84 -11.30 -3.99 6.06
N PHE A 85 -11.45 -2.77 5.53
CA PHE A 85 -11.85 -1.59 6.29
C PHE A 85 -12.58 -0.57 5.42
N ASN A 86 -13.47 0.19 6.05
CA ASN A 86 -14.11 1.37 5.50
C ASN A 86 -14.26 2.39 6.63
N SER A 87 -13.65 3.57 6.51
CA SER A 87 -13.73 4.61 7.55
C SER A 87 -15.16 5.09 7.80
N ASN A 88 -16.03 4.97 6.80
CA ASN A 88 -17.42 5.41 6.84
C ASN A 88 -18.40 4.26 7.12
N TYR A 89 -17.91 3.09 7.52
CA TYR A 89 -18.75 1.90 7.75
C TYR A 89 -19.92 2.14 8.72
N ALA A 90 -19.73 2.97 9.75
CA ALA A 90 -20.80 3.31 10.70
C ALA A 90 -21.96 4.09 10.06
N VAL A 91 -21.73 4.71 8.90
CA VAL A 91 -22.70 5.50 8.14
C VAL A 91 -23.30 4.67 7.00
N ASP A 92 -22.47 3.99 6.22
CA ASP A 92 -22.88 3.33 4.97
C ASP A 92 -23.01 1.80 5.06
N SER A 93 -22.42 1.18 6.09
CA SER A 93 -22.29 -0.28 6.26
C SER A 93 -21.70 -1.03 5.05
N LEU A 94 -21.02 -0.34 4.12
CA LEU A 94 -20.49 -0.93 2.91
C LEU A 94 -19.28 -1.81 3.21
N LYS A 95 -19.29 -3.02 2.66
CA LYS A 95 -18.19 -4.00 2.72
C LYS A 95 -17.50 -4.22 1.37
N SER A 96 -18.03 -3.62 0.30
CA SER A 96 -17.47 -3.71 -1.03
C SER A 96 -17.93 -2.55 -1.89
N ILE A 97 -17.16 -2.21 -2.92
CA ILE A 97 -17.55 -1.24 -3.95
C ILE A 97 -16.94 -1.64 -5.29
N SER A 98 -17.59 -1.22 -6.38
CA SER A 98 -17.00 -1.25 -7.72
C SER A 98 -16.56 0.16 -8.09
N LEU A 99 -15.33 0.31 -8.56
CA LEU A 99 -14.80 1.58 -9.07
C LEU A 99 -14.39 1.41 -10.53
N GLU A 100 -14.80 2.33 -11.37
CA GLU A 100 -14.24 2.47 -12.72
C GLU A 100 -12.82 3.04 -12.64
N SER A 101 -11.91 2.50 -13.45
CA SER A 101 -10.50 2.93 -13.46
C SER A 101 -10.11 3.78 -14.68
N SER A 102 -11.04 4.01 -15.60
CA SER A 102 -10.81 4.75 -16.85
C SER A 102 -10.35 6.20 -16.66
N THR A 103 -10.66 6.81 -15.51
CA THR A 103 -10.26 8.19 -15.18
C THR A 103 -9.00 8.28 -14.31
N TRP A 104 -8.44 7.14 -13.91
CA TRP A 104 -7.29 7.10 -13.01
C TRP A 104 -6.01 7.52 -13.73
N LYS A 105 -5.31 8.50 -13.17
CA LYS A 105 -4.03 8.98 -13.69
C LYS A 105 -2.90 8.36 -12.89
N LEU A 106 -1.93 7.76 -13.56
CA LEU A 106 -0.73 7.22 -12.93
C LEU A 106 0.09 8.34 -12.27
N THR A 107 0.42 8.18 -10.99
CA THR A 107 1.20 9.14 -10.20
C THR A 107 2.26 8.49 -9.32
N SER A 108 2.66 7.25 -9.62
CA SER A 108 3.81 6.60 -8.96
C SER A 108 5.05 7.50 -9.01
N LEU A 109 5.81 7.54 -7.90
CA LEU A 109 7.14 8.14 -7.88
C LEU A 109 8.21 7.06 -8.10
N ALA A 110 9.48 7.43 -7.96
CA ALA A 110 10.57 6.47 -8.01
C ALA A 110 10.41 5.41 -6.90
N GLU A 111 10.58 4.14 -7.26
CA GLU A 111 10.59 3.03 -6.30
C GLU A 111 11.55 3.33 -5.15
N GLN A 112 11.09 3.06 -3.94
CA GLN A 112 11.87 3.22 -2.71
C GLN A 112 12.03 1.86 -2.04
N ASN A 113 13.06 1.74 -1.18
CA ASN A 113 13.14 0.60 -0.27
C ASN A 113 11.86 0.50 0.57
N HIS A 114 11.58 -0.70 1.09
CA HIS A 114 10.40 -0.99 1.91
C HIS A 114 9.04 -0.93 1.22
N SER A 115 9.00 -0.82 -0.12
CA SER A 115 7.75 -1.04 -0.86
C SER A 115 7.11 -2.37 -0.44
N GLY A 116 5.81 -2.32 -0.16
CA GLY A 116 5.02 -3.45 0.31
C GLY A 116 4.06 -3.11 1.46
N LYS A 117 3.39 -4.16 1.91
CA LYS A 117 2.41 -4.13 2.98
C LYS A 117 3.06 -4.60 4.28
N TRP A 118 2.91 -3.82 5.36
CA TRP A 118 3.53 -4.11 6.66
C TRP A 118 2.49 -4.01 7.77
N LEU A 119 2.41 -5.01 8.63
CA LEU A 119 1.56 -5.00 9.82
C LEU A 119 2.41 -4.64 11.03
N MET A 120 1.95 -3.70 11.83
CA MET A 120 2.62 -3.39 13.09
C MET A 120 2.66 -4.64 13.97
N GLY A 121 3.86 -5.15 14.24
CA GLY A 121 4.13 -6.37 14.98
C GLY A 121 4.55 -6.12 16.43
N GLY A 122 4.94 -4.89 16.80
CA GLY A 122 5.30 -4.58 18.17
C GLY A 122 5.83 -3.16 18.38
N ARG A 123 6.24 -2.88 19.61
CA ARG A 123 6.95 -1.64 19.98
C ARG A 123 8.10 -1.95 20.92
N VAL A 124 9.12 -1.12 20.89
CA VAL A 124 10.16 -1.13 21.92
C VAL A 124 9.92 0.06 22.85
N ARG A 125 9.95 -0.18 24.16
CA ARG A 125 9.89 0.86 25.18
C ARG A 125 10.91 0.54 26.25
N ASP A 126 11.73 1.51 26.61
CA ASP A 126 12.76 1.37 27.64
C ASP A 126 13.68 0.16 27.37
N GLY A 127 14.01 -0.06 26.09
CA GLY A 127 14.82 -1.19 25.64
C GLY A 127 14.10 -2.54 25.58
N VAL A 128 12.84 -2.63 26.01
CA VAL A 128 12.06 -3.88 26.04
C VAL A 128 11.12 -3.96 24.85
N GLU A 129 11.28 -5.01 24.05
CA GLU A 129 10.35 -5.32 22.96
C GLU A 129 9.04 -5.90 23.49
N LYS A 130 7.92 -5.33 23.06
CA LYS A 130 6.56 -5.84 23.27
C LYS A 130 5.94 -6.17 21.92
N ARG A 131 5.86 -7.47 21.64
CA ARG A 131 5.26 -8.01 20.41
C ARG A 131 3.75 -8.13 20.52
N ARG A 132 3.07 -8.13 19.38
CA ARG A 132 1.65 -8.43 19.25
C ARG A 132 1.40 -9.34 18.07
N ASN A 133 0.34 -10.13 18.15
CA ASN A 133 -0.09 -11.00 17.06
C ASN A 133 -0.63 -10.15 15.88
N THR A 134 -0.16 -10.42 14.67
CA THR A 134 -0.59 -9.76 13.42
C THR A 134 -1.77 -10.47 12.73
N ASN A 135 -2.12 -11.68 13.17
CA ASN A 135 -3.21 -12.49 12.59
C ASN A 135 -4.59 -12.12 13.13
N GLY A 136 -4.66 -11.40 14.26
CA GLY A 136 -5.93 -10.96 14.83
C GLY A 136 -6.66 -9.92 13.97
N ALA A 137 -7.94 -9.72 14.26
CA ALA A 137 -8.82 -8.80 13.53
C ALA A 137 -8.39 -7.33 13.63
N ARG A 138 -7.87 -6.91 14.79
CA ARG A 138 -7.35 -5.56 14.98
C ARG A 138 -5.98 -5.42 14.31
N LYS A 139 -5.93 -4.66 13.23
CA LYS A 139 -4.73 -4.45 12.43
C LYS A 139 -4.30 -2.98 12.41
N THR A 140 -3.02 -2.77 12.20
CA THR A 140 -2.49 -1.48 11.74
C THR A 140 -1.58 -1.82 10.58
N LEU A 141 -2.05 -1.50 9.38
CA LEU A 141 -1.38 -1.76 8.12
C LEU A 141 -0.68 -0.49 7.68
N LYS A 142 0.58 -0.57 7.28
CA LYS A 142 1.27 0.44 6.49
C LYS A 142 1.50 -0.14 5.10
N PHE A 143 0.98 0.53 4.08
CA PHE A 143 1.17 0.18 2.68
C PHE A 143 2.08 1.25 2.07
N LEU A 144 3.27 0.83 1.65
CA LEU A 144 4.26 1.67 0.98
C LEU A 144 4.39 1.22 -0.46
N LEU A 145 4.41 2.18 -1.38
CA LEU A 145 4.50 1.90 -2.80
C LEU A 145 4.98 3.14 -3.54
N ASP A 146 6.04 3.01 -4.34
CA ASP A 146 6.50 4.03 -5.28
C ASP A 146 6.60 5.43 -4.66
N GLY A 147 7.29 5.54 -3.52
CA GLY A 147 7.48 6.80 -2.80
C GLY A 147 6.22 7.34 -2.10
N HIS A 148 5.15 6.56 -2.03
CA HIS A 148 3.94 6.88 -1.28
C HIS A 148 3.70 5.91 -0.13
N PHE A 149 3.19 6.42 0.99
CA PHE A 149 2.81 5.58 2.10
C PHE A 149 1.40 5.92 2.57
N GLN A 150 0.75 4.91 3.14
CA GLN A 150 -0.42 5.08 3.98
C GLN A 150 -0.37 4.08 5.13
N TRP A 151 -0.62 4.54 6.35
CA TRP A 151 -0.95 3.65 7.45
C TRP A 151 -2.43 3.77 7.81
N THR A 152 -3.06 2.66 8.20
CA THR A 152 -4.46 2.60 8.59
C THR A 152 -4.63 1.63 9.75
N ALA A 153 -5.29 2.06 10.82
CA ALA A 153 -5.64 1.23 11.97
C ALA A 153 -7.14 0.91 11.94
N PHE A 154 -7.47 -0.38 11.97
CA PHE A 154 -8.84 -0.88 11.79
C PHE A 154 -9.06 -2.24 12.45
N ASN A 155 -10.31 -2.70 12.45
CA ASN A 155 -10.69 -4.06 12.81
C ASN A 155 -11.43 -4.71 11.62
N THR A 156 -10.95 -5.86 11.13
CA THR A 156 -11.48 -6.53 9.93
C THR A 156 -12.87 -7.17 10.11
N GLU A 157 -13.24 -7.53 11.33
CA GLU A 157 -14.51 -8.21 11.61
C GLU A 157 -15.64 -7.21 11.86
N THR A 158 -15.34 -6.17 12.62
CA THR A 158 -16.30 -5.13 13.03
C THR A 158 -16.28 -3.90 12.13
N PHE A 159 -15.32 -3.82 11.20
CA PHE A 159 -15.03 -2.65 10.36
C PHE A 159 -14.74 -1.36 11.14
N LYS A 160 -14.49 -1.48 12.46
CA LYS A 160 -14.20 -0.33 13.31
C LYS A 160 -12.92 0.35 12.84
N PHE A 161 -13.06 1.57 12.33
CA PHE A 161 -11.96 2.43 11.96
C PHE A 161 -11.37 3.12 13.20
N HIS A 162 -10.05 3.19 13.26
CA HIS A 162 -9.36 3.88 14.34
C HIS A 162 -8.62 5.12 13.86
N GLY A 163 -8.08 5.13 12.64
CA GLY A 163 -7.40 6.29 12.08
C GLY A 163 -6.52 5.90 10.89
N SER A 164 -6.17 6.89 10.09
CA SER A 164 -5.30 6.73 8.91
C SER A 164 -4.47 7.99 8.69
N GLY A 165 -3.28 7.84 8.13
CA GLY A 165 -2.45 8.94 7.66
C GLY A 165 -1.57 8.48 6.51
N GLY A 166 -1.19 9.41 5.64
CA GLY A 166 -0.41 9.07 4.46
C GLY A 166 0.15 10.28 3.75
N GLY A 167 0.96 10.01 2.74
CA GLY A 167 1.64 11.02 1.95
C GLY A 167 2.75 10.42 1.10
N THR A 168 3.92 11.03 1.16
CA THR A 168 5.13 10.56 0.46
C THR A 168 6.19 10.11 1.44
N TYR A 169 7.07 9.23 1.00
CA TYR A 169 8.23 8.81 1.77
C TYR A 169 9.47 8.64 0.89
N THR A 170 10.63 8.71 1.53
CA THR A 170 11.90 8.22 0.98
C THR A 170 12.49 7.18 1.94
N ALA A 171 13.23 6.23 1.39
CA ALA A 171 13.89 5.19 2.19
C ALA A 171 15.26 4.82 1.61
N GLN A 172 16.33 5.38 2.16
CA GLN A 172 17.70 5.25 1.63
C GLN A 172 18.70 5.24 2.79
N GLU A 173 19.71 4.38 2.74
CA GLU A 173 20.84 4.36 3.70
C GLU A 173 20.43 4.32 5.19
N GLY A 174 19.32 3.63 5.50
CA GLY A 174 18.76 3.53 6.84
C GLY A 174 17.94 4.75 7.30
N ASP A 175 17.80 5.78 6.48
CA ASP A 175 16.89 6.91 6.71
C ASP A 175 15.53 6.65 6.05
N TYR A 176 14.47 6.87 6.81
CA TYR A 176 13.09 6.80 6.35
C TYR A 176 12.38 8.11 6.71
N ILE A 177 12.02 8.90 5.71
CA ILE A 177 11.44 10.22 5.91
C ILE A 177 10.01 10.19 5.39
N GLU A 178 9.04 10.55 6.23
CA GLU A 178 7.64 10.71 5.82
C GLU A 178 7.31 12.20 5.67
N THR A 179 6.62 12.57 4.60
CA THR A 179 5.94 13.86 4.48
C THR A 179 4.43 13.64 4.50
N ILE A 180 3.76 14.19 5.51
CA ILE A 180 2.32 13.98 5.72
C ILE A 180 1.53 14.80 4.70
N THR A 181 0.70 14.14 3.89
CA THR A 181 -0.25 14.81 2.98
C THR A 181 -1.64 14.89 3.59
N TYR A 182 -2.07 13.87 4.33
CA TYR A 182 -3.39 13.85 4.99
C TYR A 182 -3.30 13.07 6.30
N PHE A 183 -4.15 13.44 7.26
CA PHE A 183 -4.22 12.73 8.54
C PHE A 183 -5.63 12.80 9.15
N SER A 184 -6.26 11.63 9.33
CA SER A 184 -7.66 11.51 9.75
C SER A 184 -7.96 11.95 11.19
N ARG A 185 -6.93 12.20 12.00
CA ARG A 185 -7.10 12.55 13.43
C ARG A 185 -6.65 13.97 13.76
N ASP A 186 -5.84 14.59 12.90
CA ASP A 186 -5.27 15.91 13.15
C ASP A 186 -4.77 16.53 11.84
N ASN A 187 -5.61 17.37 11.22
CA ASN A 187 -5.26 18.05 9.97
C ASN A 187 -4.11 19.06 10.14
N SER A 188 -3.81 19.50 11.37
CA SER A 188 -2.69 20.44 11.62
C SER A 188 -1.31 19.82 11.33
N ARG A 189 -1.24 18.52 11.07
CA ARG A 189 0.00 17.80 10.75
C ARG A 189 0.28 17.71 9.26
N VAL A 190 -0.62 18.17 8.39
CA VAL A 190 -0.35 18.22 6.94
C VAL A 190 0.89 19.08 6.67
N GLY A 191 1.78 18.60 5.80
CA GLY A 191 3.07 19.22 5.50
C GLY A 191 4.19 18.91 6.50
N ALA A 192 3.89 18.24 7.63
CA ALA A 192 4.94 17.83 8.56
C ALA A 192 5.89 16.82 7.90
N VAL A 193 7.20 17.04 8.09
CA VAL A 193 8.27 16.13 7.67
C VAL A 193 8.80 15.42 8.90
N LEU A 194 8.71 14.09 8.90
CA LEU A 194 9.05 13.25 10.04
C LEU A 194 10.25 12.37 9.67
N PRO A 195 11.46 12.67 10.19
CA PRO A 195 12.62 11.83 9.98
C PRO A 195 12.61 10.64 10.95
N PHE A 196 12.85 9.46 10.42
CA PHE A 196 13.04 8.24 11.17
C PHE A 196 14.27 7.49 10.65
N ARG A 197 14.79 6.59 11.48
CA ARG A 197 15.74 5.57 11.09
C ARG A 197 15.04 4.24 10.92
N TYR A 198 15.54 3.42 10.01
CA TYR A 198 15.09 2.06 9.83
C TYR A 198 16.22 1.04 9.91
N ASP A 199 15.86 -0.17 10.30
CA ASP A 199 16.69 -1.36 10.18
C ASP A 199 15.82 -2.58 9.82
N LEU A 200 16.31 -3.45 8.95
CA LEU A 200 15.62 -4.67 8.53
C LEU A 200 16.26 -5.88 9.21
N LYS A 201 15.46 -6.60 10.00
CA LYS A 201 15.85 -7.83 10.68
C LYS A 201 14.93 -8.95 10.23
N GLY A 202 15.34 -9.66 9.17
CA GLY A 202 14.52 -10.69 8.55
C GLY A 202 13.22 -10.10 7.97
N MET A 203 12.07 -10.50 8.51
CA MET A 203 10.74 -10.01 8.09
C MET A 203 10.28 -8.77 8.85
N ASP A 204 11.08 -8.29 9.80
CA ASP A 204 10.76 -7.15 10.63
C ASP A 204 11.54 -5.90 10.21
N TRP A 205 10.80 -4.81 10.09
CA TRP A 205 11.31 -3.46 9.96
C TRP A 205 11.21 -2.76 11.31
N HIS A 206 12.36 -2.43 11.89
CA HIS A 206 12.47 -1.57 13.06
C HIS A 206 12.45 -0.12 12.59
N HIS A 207 11.47 0.64 13.04
CA HIS A 207 11.23 2.03 12.67
C HIS A 207 11.33 2.89 13.92
N GLN A 208 12.30 3.81 13.97
CA GLN A 208 12.61 4.57 15.17
C GLN A 208 12.85 6.05 14.91
N GLY A 209 12.46 6.91 15.83
CA GLY A 209 12.66 8.36 15.71
C GLY A 209 11.72 9.15 16.61
N ILE A 210 11.35 10.35 16.18
CA ILE A 210 10.43 11.23 16.90
C ILE A 210 9.13 11.31 16.12
N ASN A 211 8.02 11.00 16.78
CA ASN A 211 6.71 11.08 16.15
C ASN A 211 6.22 12.54 15.98
N SER A 212 5.10 12.72 15.30
CA SER A 212 4.50 14.04 15.05
C SER A 212 4.08 14.84 16.29
N LYS A 213 4.12 14.22 17.48
CA LYS A 213 3.87 14.86 18.79
C LYS A 213 5.16 15.12 19.57
N GLY A 214 6.33 14.97 18.97
CA GLY A 214 7.62 15.21 19.62
C GLY A 214 8.01 14.14 20.63
N LYS A 215 7.45 12.93 20.56
CA LYS A 215 7.78 11.83 21.48
C LYS A 215 8.62 10.74 20.79
N PRO A 216 9.58 10.12 21.50
CA PRO A 216 10.28 8.95 20.99
C PRO A 216 9.32 7.86 20.55
N LEU A 217 9.65 7.24 19.43
CA LEU A 217 8.90 6.16 18.82
C LEU A 217 9.89 5.09 18.40
N HIS A 218 9.59 3.84 18.76
CA HIS A 218 10.26 2.67 18.22
C HIS A 218 9.20 1.59 17.98
N GLU A 219 8.85 1.42 16.72
CA GLU A 219 7.85 0.50 16.24
C GLU A 219 8.50 -0.63 15.46
N ILE A 220 7.92 -1.82 15.55
CA ILE A 220 8.35 -2.97 14.76
C ILE A 220 7.22 -3.32 13.82
N TRP A 221 7.52 -3.36 12.54
CA TRP A 221 6.58 -3.64 11.46
C TRP A 221 6.98 -4.95 10.78
N THR A 222 6.09 -5.93 10.81
CA THR A 222 6.31 -7.24 10.20
C THR A 222 5.70 -7.24 8.80
N LYS A 223 6.45 -7.72 7.81
CA LYS A 223 5.95 -7.81 6.42
C LYS A 223 4.67 -8.64 6.38
N ARG A 224 3.64 -8.11 5.74
CA ARG A 224 2.35 -8.77 5.59
C ARG A 224 2.51 -9.91 4.58
N GLY A 225 2.10 -11.12 4.97
CA GLY A 225 1.96 -12.24 4.03
C GLY A 225 0.88 -11.94 2.99
N ASN A 226 1.08 -12.42 1.76
CA ASN A 226 0.10 -12.28 0.69
C ASN A 226 -1.18 -13.07 0.97
#